data_AF-A0A1R3K910-F1
#
_entry.id   AF-A0A1R3K910-F1
#
_cell.length_a   1.000
_cell.length_b   1.000
_cell.length_c   1.000
_cell.angle_alpha   90.00
_cell.angle_beta   90.00
_cell.angle_gamma   90.00
#
_symmetry.space_group_name_H-M   'P 1'
#
loop_
_entity.id
_entity.type
_entity.pdbx_description
1 polymer ?
#
loop_
_entity_poly.entity_id
_entity_poly.type
_entity_poly.pdbx_seq_one_letter_code
_entity_poly.pdbx_strand_id
1 'polypeptide(L)'
;MRLMDVVTAYLYGSLDSDIYMKIPEEFKMPVAYTPRNLFSIKLQRSLYGLKQSGRMWYQRLSDYLIKEGYMNDPICPCVFIKKSETGFVVIEVYVNDINIIGTPYELSKAAGYLKKEFEVKDLGKTKLCLGLELEHKENGILVHQSAYTERLLRHFNMDKSHPLSTHMVVRSLDPQKDMFRPKQTDEDMLGPEVPYFNAIGGLMYLREFIKGDRTKHISPKFFHTHELQESRQVDVKQIRSSDNLADLFTKSLPTSTFERIVYGIGGVIIVRCTLFPLYSVFIPLGFTDLSTRFPLMANRDLNRSIDPTTFPTPQTLLHWLKPRLPSETVTLWGTKPGTKNVHNLWLELTLGESSILYNTNSPPICTTEMIFVEIIGNFNNNKKTLCQFRQLLSDGTMQPYNCPLSRRMKQGESPEVAAYRAIKEEFGSILQVEDVTQIVQMVPGKYKRVENEINSSTYPGLKSRYVMHTLFTYVEGLTAGEPFVTEVSEFGDCSEFKEFVDKALRVKRRNWIWRRFDEDSMNF
;
A
#
# COMPACT_ATOMS: atom_id res chain seq x y z
N MET A 1 -28.50 1.76 -15.17
CA MET A 1 -27.36 2.67 -15.13
C MET A 1 -27.43 3.62 -16.32
N ARG A 2 -27.26 4.93 -16.09
CA ARG A 2 -27.32 5.99 -17.10
C ARG A 2 -26.09 6.89 -16.95
N LEU A 3 -25.49 7.28 -18.07
CA LEU A 3 -24.36 8.19 -18.12
C LEU A 3 -24.83 9.59 -18.51
N MET A 4 -24.30 10.59 -17.84
CA MET A 4 -24.54 12.00 -18.11
C MET A 4 -23.22 12.76 -18.14
N ASP A 5 -23.09 13.71 -19.05
CA ASP A 5 -21.88 14.55 -19.21
C ASP A 5 -22.22 16.01 -18.92
N VAL A 6 -21.51 16.63 -17.98
CA VAL A 6 -21.71 18.05 -17.64
C VAL A 6 -20.90 18.93 -18.58
N VAL A 7 -21.61 19.80 -19.30
CA VAL A 7 -21.01 20.72 -20.27
C VAL A 7 -20.20 21.77 -19.53
N THR A 8 -18.91 21.91 -19.84
CA THR A 8 -18.02 22.91 -19.23
C THR A 8 -17.94 22.87 -17.70
N ALA A 9 -17.93 21.67 -17.11
CA ALA A 9 -18.01 21.43 -15.66
C ALA A 9 -17.16 22.37 -14.79
N TYR A 10 -15.90 22.62 -15.17
CA TYR A 10 -15.00 23.49 -14.41
C TYR A 10 -15.46 24.95 -14.34
N LEU A 11 -16.26 25.44 -15.29
CA LEU A 11 -16.79 26.81 -15.27
C LEU A 11 -17.92 26.99 -14.24
N TYR A 12 -18.42 25.93 -13.60
CA TYR A 12 -19.37 26.04 -12.50
C TYR A 12 -18.68 26.24 -11.14
N GLY A 13 -17.39 25.92 -11.04
CA GLY A 13 -16.61 26.11 -9.81
C GLY A 13 -16.34 27.58 -9.52
N SER A 14 -16.67 28.01 -8.30
CA SER A 14 -16.24 29.30 -7.77
C SER A 14 -14.79 29.23 -7.35
N LEU A 15 -14.03 30.29 -7.57
CA LEU A 15 -12.63 30.36 -7.14
C LEU A 15 -12.55 30.67 -5.64
N ASP A 16 -11.61 30.01 -4.96
CA ASP A 16 -11.28 30.22 -3.55
C ASP A 16 -10.24 31.33 -3.32
N SER A 17 -9.71 31.88 -4.41
CA SER A 17 -8.62 32.84 -4.42
C SER A 17 -8.65 33.69 -5.69
N ASP A 18 -8.11 34.90 -5.57
CA ASP A 18 -7.98 35.81 -6.70
C ASP A 18 -6.87 35.32 -7.64
N ILE A 19 -7.26 34.88 -8.84
CA ILE A 19 -6.33 34.40 -9.85
C ILE A 19 -6.37 35.30 -11.06
N TYR A 20 -5.18 35.71 -11.49
CA TYR A 20 -4.99 36.57 -12.64
C TYR A 20 -4.25 35.79 -13.73
N MET A 21 -4.67 35.97 -14.98
CA MET A 21 -4.00 35.41 -16.14
C MET A 21 -3.48 36.51 -17.05
N LYS A 22 -2.36 36.24 -17.72
CA LYS A 22 -1.90 37.07 -18.83
C LYS A 22 -2.99 37.08 -19.91
N ILE A 23 -3.20 38.24 -20.51
CA ILE A 23 -4.18 38.39 -21.59
C ILE A 23 -3.70 37.58 -22.81
N PRO A 24 -4.48 36.60 -23.31
CA PRO A 24 -4.11 35.79 -24.47
C PRO A 24 -3.81 36.66 -25.69
N GLU A 25 -2.81 36.31 -26.49
CA GLU A 25 -2.34 37.13 -27.61
C GLU A 25 -3.44 37.34 -28.66
N GLU A 26 -4.28 36.32 -28.83
CA GLU A 26 -5.41 36.28 -29.75
C GLU A 26 -6.60 37.12 -29.27
N PHE A 27 -6.63 37.52 -28.01
CA PHE A 27 -7.72 38.33 -27.46
C PHE A 27 -7.59 39.79 -27.93
N LYS A 28 -8.58 40.29 -28.69
CA LYS A 28 -8.60 41.68 -29.16
C LYS A 28 -8.89 42.63 -27.99
N MET A 29 -7.87 43.36 -27.57
CA MET A 29 -8.02 44.36 -26.51
C MET A 29 -8.65 45.65 -27.03
N PRO A 30 -9.56 46.28 -26.28
CA PRO A 30 -10.01 47.64 -26.58
C PRO A 30 -8.83 48.62 -26.57
N VAL A 31 -8.90 49.64 -27.42
CA VAL A 31 -7.82 50.65 -27.59
C VAL A 31 -7.49 51.38 -26.27
N ALA A 32 -8.43 51.47 -25.34
CA ALA A 32 -8.24 52.08 -24.02
C ALA A 32 -7.28 51.31 -23.09
N TYR A 33 -6.92 50.06 -23.42
CA TYR A 33 -6.13 49.18 -22.55
C TYR A 33 -4.80 48.76 -23.22
N THR A 34 -4.09 49.74 -23.79
CA THR A 34 -2.73 49.58 -24.32
C THR A 34 -1.71 50.32 -23.45
N PRO A 35 -0.50 49.76 -23.25
CA PRO A 35 0.00 48.48 -23.78
C PRO A 35 -0.48 47.24 -22.99
N ARG A 36 -0.69 46.11 -23.69
CA ARG A 36 -1.26 44.84 -23.19
C ARG A 36 -0.58 44.31 -21.93
N ASN A 37 0.73 44.48 -21.82
CA ASN A 37 1.55 43.97 -20.73
C ASN A 37 1.30 44.66 -19.37
N LEU A 38 0.58 45.79 -19.36
CA LEU A 38 0.19 46.47 -18.13
C LEU A 38 -1.11 45.93 -17.51
N PHE A 39 -1.82 45.05 -18.21
CA PHE A 39 -3.11 44.55 -17.79
C PHE A 39 -3.10 43.02 -17.63
N SER A 40 -3.93 42.53 -16.71
CA SER A 40 -4.18 41.11 -16.50
C SER A 40 -5.67 40.86 -16.39
N ILE A 41 -6.12 39.65 -16.72
CA ILE A 41 -7.52 39.24 -16.58
C ILE A 41 -7.67 38.55 -15.22
N LYS A 42 -8.53 39.09 -14.37
CA LYS A 42 -8.98 38.40 -13.16
C LYS A 42 -10.02 37.34 -13.52
N LEU A 43 -9.72 36.09 -13.23
CA LEU A 43 -10.66 34.99 -13.41
C LEU A 43 -11.79 35.11 -12.38
N GLN A 44 -13.03 34.98 -12.84
CA GLN A 44 -14.22 35.01 -11.98
C GLN A 44 -14.68 33.60 -11.57
N ARG A 45 -14.30 32.58 -12.35
CA ARG A 45 -14.65 31.18 -12.15
C ARG A 45 -13.45 30.30 -12.51
N SER A 46 -13.45 29.05 -12.04
CA SER A 46 -12.40 28.10 -12.43
C SER A 46 -12.43 27.81 -13.92
N LEU A 47 -11.26 27.58 -14.50
CA LEU A 47 -11.03 27.34 -15.93
C LEU A 47 -10.25 26.04 -16.11
N TYR A 48 -10.39 25.38 -17.26
CA TYR A 48 -9.49 24.31 -17.65
C TYR A 48 -8.02 24.75 -17.57
N GLY A 49 -7.16 23.89 -17.02
CA GLY A 49 -5.73 24.13 -16.85
C GLY A 49 -5.32 24.72 -15.49
N LEU A 50 -6.25 25.22 -14.67
CA LEU A 50 -5.88 25.59 -13.29
C LEU A 50 -5.78 24.35 -12.41
N LYS A 51 -4.82 24.35 -11.49
CA LYS A 51 -4.53 23.23 -10.59
C LYS A 51 -5.74 22.86 -9.71
N GLN A 52 -6.56 23.84 -9.33
CA GLN A 52 -7.68 23.68 -8.41
C GLN A 52 -9.04 23.45 -9.09
N SER A 53 -9.14 23.54 -10.42
CA SER A 53 -10.44 23.52 -11.12
C SER A 53 -11.25 22.26 -10.87
N GLY A 54 -10.62 21.09 -10.86
CA GLY A 54 -11.30 19.83 -10.55
C GLY A 54 -11.90 19.83 -9.14
N ARG A 55 -11.19 20.40 -8.16
CA ARG A 55 -11.68 20.53 -6.78
C ARG A 55 -12.85 21.50 -6.68
N MET A 56 -12.75 22.66 -7.32
CA MET A 56 -13.80 23.69 -7.28
C MET A 56 -15.10 23.16 -7.92
N TRP A 57 -14.99 22.43 -9.02
CA TRP A 57 -16.12 21.74 -9.63
C TRP A 57 -16.71 20.68 -8.71
N TYR A 58 -15.89 19.77 -8.18
CA TYR A 58 -16.37 18.70 -7.31
C TYR A 58 -17.08 19.26 -6.07
N GLN A 59 -16.55 20.31 -5.44
CA GLN A 59 -17.20 20.95 -4.30
C GLN A 59 -18.56 21.52 -4.67
N ARG A 60 -18.66 22.25 -5.80
CA ARG A 60 -19.92 22.82 -6.27
C ARG A 60 -21.00 21.77 -6.54
N LEU A 61 -20.61 20.63 -7.13
CA LEU A 61 -21.50 19.50 -7.37
C LEU A 61 -21.88 18.80 -6.06
N SER A 62 -20.91 18.55 -5.19
CA SER A 62 -21.11 17.89 -3.90
C SER A 62 -22.09 18.68 -3.02
N ASP A 63 -21.89 20.00 -2.89
CA ASP A 63 -22.76 20.88 -2.13
C ASP A 63 -24.20 20.84 -2.64
N TYR A 64 -24.38 20.80 -3.97
CA TYR A 64 -25.69 20.68 -4.59
C TYR A 64 -26.36 19.33 -4.30
N LEU A 65 -25.63 18.22 -4.47
CA LEU A 65 -26.16 16.88 -4.21
C LEU A 65 -26.50 16.69 -2.73
N ILE A 66 -25.65 17.17 -1.82
CA ILE A 66 -25.91 17.12 -0.39
C ILE A 66 -27.15 17.94 -0.03
N LYS A 67 -27.30 19.14 -0.61
CA LYS A 67 -28.50 19.97 -0.46
C LYS A 67 -29.78 19.27 -0.94
N GLU A 68 -29.70 18.51 -2.03
CA GLU A 68 -30.82 17.69 -2.53
C GLU A 68 -31.03 16.40 -1.72
N GLY A 69 -30.28 16.20 -0.62
CA GLY A 69 -30.47 15.10 0.34
C GLY A 69 -29.76 13.80 -0.03
N TYR A 70 -28.70 13.87 -0.84
CA TYR A 70 -27.80 12.74 -1.06
C TYR A 70 -26.74 12.69 0.05
N MET A 71 -26.30 11.48 0.41
CA MET A 71 -25.21 11.29 1.36
C MET A 71 -23.96 10.86 0.61
N ASN A 72 -22.84 11.47 0.95
CA ASN A 72 -21.54 11.10 0.42
C ASN A 72 -20.97 9.87 1.12
N ASP A 73 -20.34 8.96 0.37
CA ASP A 73 -19.65 7.82 0.96
C ASP A 73 -18.28 8.23 1.56
N PRO A 74 -18.00 7.92 2.83
CA PRO A 74 -16.77 8.37 3.49
C PRO A 74 -15.50 7.67 2.97
N ILE A 75 -15.64 6.50 2.35
CA ILE A 75 -14.53 5.74 1.76
C ILE A 75 -14.30 6.21 0.32
N CYS A 76 -15.39 6.48 -0.40
CA CYS A 76 -15.41 6.89 -1.79
C CYS A 76 -16.15 8.24 -1.98
N PRO A 77 -15.48 9.39 -1.76
CA PRO A 77 -16.14 10.70 -1.85
C PRO A 77 -16.71 11.04 -3.23
N CYS A 78 -16.35 10.32 -4.29
CA CYS A 78 -16.98 10.48 -5.61
C CYS A 78 -18.36 9.81 -5.72
N VAL A 79 -18.81 9.08 -4.70
CA VAL A 79 -20.06 8.33 -4.68
C VAL A 79 -21.07 8.98 -3.74
N PHE A 80 -22.26 9.23 -4.26
CA PHE A 80 -23.39 9.80 -3.53
C PHE A 80 -24.56 8.84 -3.55
N ILE A 81 -25.11 8.53 -2.38
CA ILE A 81 -26.15 7.52 -2.20
C ILE A 81 -27.37 8.19 -1.59
N LYS A 82 -28.55 7.88 -2.15
CA LYS A 82 -29.83 8.26 -1.59
C LYS A 82 -30.79 7.06 -1.64
N LYS A 83 -31.41 6.78 -0.50
CA LYS A 83 -32.45 5.76 -0.36
C LYS A 83 -33.79 6.45 -0.14
N SER A 84 -34.83 5.90 -0.74
CA SER A 84 -36.22 6.35 -0.60
C SER A 84 -37.12 5.13 -0.43
N GLU A 85 -38.38 5.35 -0.08
CA GLU A 85 -39.39 4.26 -0.04
C GLU A 85 -39.59 3.63 -1.42
N THR A 86 -39.40 4.42 -2.48
CA THR A 86 -39.53 4.03 -3.89
C THR A 86 -38.29 3.35 -4.46
N GLY A 87 -37.19 3.27 -3.70
CA GLY A 87 -35.98 2.54 -4.10
C GLY A 87 -34.68 3.21 -3.67
N PHE A 88 -33.68 3.14 -4.55
CA PHE A 88 -32.37 3.75 -4.30
C PHE A 88 -31.81 4.38 -5.56
N VAL A 89 -30.89 5.32 -5.36
CA VAL A 89 -30.01 5.87 -6.37
C VAL A 89 -28.61 6.08 -5.82
N VAL A 90 -27.64 5.77 -6.66
CA VAL A 90 -26.21 5.96 -6.48
C VAL A 90 -25.74 6.82 -7.64
N ILE A 91 -25.05 7.90 -7.34
CA ILE A 91 -24.43 8.80 -8.30
C ILE A 91 -22.92 8.68 -8.11
N GLU A 92 -22.23 8.19 -9.13
CA GLU A 92 -20.77 8.13 -9.19
C GLU A 92 -20.27 9.25 -10.10
N VAL A 93 -19.35 10.06 -9.60
CA VAL A 93 -18.81 11.24 -10.30
C VAL A 93 -17.37 10.98 -10.71
N TYR A 94 -17.08 11.14 -11.99
CA TYR A 94 -15.72 11.15 -12.53
C TYR A 94 -15.50 12.37 -13.43
N VAL A 95 -14.83 13.39 -12.88
CA VAL A 95 -14.58 14.65 -13.60
C VAL A 95 -15.91 15.24 -14.11
N ASN A 96 -16.19 15.20 -15.42
CA ASN A 96 -17.42 15.73 -16.01
C ASN A 96 -18.49 14.65 -16.21
N ASP A 97 -18.09 13.37 -16.15
CA ASP A 97 -18.97 12.22 -16.33
C ASP A 97 -19.66 11.87 -15.01
N ILE A 98 -20.97 11.65 -15.07
CA ILE A 98 -21.82 11.28 -13.95
C ILE A 98 -22.56 10.00 -14.30
N ASN A 99 -22.25 8.91 -13.59
CA ASN A 99 -22.94 7.64 -13.70
C ASN A 99 -24.02 7.53 -12.63
N ILE A 100 -25.27 7.33 -13.05
CA ILE A 100 -26.43 7.20 -12.18
C ILE A 100 -26.91 5.75 -12.22
N ILE A 101 -26.89 5.10 -11.07
CA ILE A 101 -27.31 3.71 -10.86
C ILE A 101 -28.47 3.72 -9.87
N GLY A 102 -29.58 3.09 -10.20
CA GLY A 102 -30.73 3.06 -9.30
C GLY A 102 -31.96 2.51 -9.96
N THR A 103 -33.08 2.59 -9.24
CA THR A 103 -34.40 2.23 -9.78
C THR A 103 -34.83 3.22 -10.88
N PRO A 104 -35.67 2.80 -11.85
CA PRO A 104 -36.04 3.65 -12.99
C PRO A 104 -36.62 5.02 -12.61
N TYR A 105 -37.43 5.05 -11.54
CA TYR A 105 -38.02 6.27 -11.01
C TYR A 105 -36.96 7.20 -10.40
N GLU A 106 -36.16 6.70 -9.46
CA GLU A 106 -35.11 7.51 -8.80
C GLU A 106 -34.02 7.97 -9.77
N LEU A 107 -33.68 7.13 -10.76
CA LEU A 107 -32.72 7.48 -11.81
C LEU A 107 -33.23 8.68 -12.65
N SER A 108 -34.51 8.67 -13.03
CA SER A 108 -35.09 9.77 -13.81
C SER A 108 -35.19 11.05 -12.99
N LYS A 109 -35.51 10.92 -11.70
CA LYS A 109 -35.56 12.04 -10.75
C LYS A 109 -34.17 12.66 -10.53
N ALA A 110 -33.14 11.84 -10.31
CA ALA A 110 -31.76 12.26 -10.17
C ALA A 110 -31.25 13.00 -11.41
N ALA A 111 -31.53 12.48 -12.61
CA ALA A 111 -31.22 13.16 -13.86
C ALA A 111 -31.94 14.51 -13.99
N GLY A 112 -33.18 14.62 -13.50
CA GLY A 112 -33.93 15.87 -13.45
C GLY A 112 -33.29 16.93 -12.56
N TYR A 113 -32.81 16.54 -11.37
CA TYR A 113 -32.08 17.47 -10.48
C TYR A 113 -30.80 17.98 -11.13
N LEU A 114 -30.00 17.11 -11.73
CA LEU A 114 -28.77 17.53 -12.41
C LEU A 114 -29.04 18.47 -13.59
N LYS A 115 -30.05 18.19 -14.42
CA LYS A 115 -30.45 19.06 -15.54
C LYS A 115 -31.04 20.41 -15.10
N LYS A 116 -31.56 20.49 -13.87
CA LYS A 116 -32.10 21.74 -13.32
C LYS A 116 -30.97 22.72 -12.96
N GLU A 117 -29.87 22.20 -12.45
CA GLU A 117 -28.77 23.00 -11.92
C GLU A 117 -27.64 23.21 -12.93
N PHE A 118 -27.36 22.20 -13.75
CA PHE A 118 -26.24 22.18 -14.67
C PHE A 118 -26.72 21.94 -16.11
N GLU A 119 -25.98 22.47 -17.07
CA GLU A 119 -26.12 22.05 -18.47
C GLU A 119 -25.55 20.64 -18.63
N VAL A 120 -26.42 19.65 -18.85
CA VAL A 120 -26.04 18.24 -18.89
C VAL A 120 -26.52 17.56 -20.15
N LYS A 121 -25.62 16.83 -20.81
CA LYS A 121 -25.92 15.92 -21.92
C LYS A 121 -26.24 14.54 -21.38
N ASP A 122 -27.42 14.03 -21.74
CA ASP A 122 -27.83 12.67 -21.38
C ASP A 122 -27.32 11.70 -22.44
N LEU A 123 -26.33 10.87 -22.08
CA LEU A 123 -25.71 9.91 -22.99
C LEU A 123 -26.44 8.55 -22.96
N GLY A 124 -27.55 8.45 -22.23
CA GLY A 124 -28.36 7.24 -22.15
C GLY A 124 -27.71 6.14 -21.31
N LYS A 125 -27.95 4.87 -21.68
CA LYS A 125 -27.39 3.73 -20.94
C LYS A 125 -25.85 3.77 -20.99
N THR A 126 -25.20 3.66 -19.83
CA THR A 126 -23.74 3.63 -19.75
C THR A 126 -23.20 2.43 -20.51
N LYS A 127 -22.46 2.68 -21.59
CA LYS A 127 -21.75 1.65 -22.37
C LYS A 127 -20.25 1.62 -22.10
N LEU A 128 -19.69 2.73 -21.64
CA LEU A 128 -18.28 2.88 -21.31
C LEU A 128 -18.19 3.64 -19.97
N CYS A 129 -17.38 3.14 -19.05
CA CYS A 129 -17.10 3.78 -17.77
C CYS A 129 -15.62 3.60 -17.43
N LEU A 130 -14.86 4.68 -17.30
CA LEU A 130 -13.43 4.65 -16.97
C LEU A 130 -12.57 3.77 -17.90
N GLY A 131 -13.00 3.53 -19.14
CA GLY A 131 -12.30 2.63 -20.08
C GLY A 131 -12.69 1.15 -19.96
N LEU A 132 -13.69 0.82 -19.14
CA LEU A 132 -14.39 -0.46 -19.13
C LEU A 132 -15.66 -0.36 -19.99
N GLU A 133 -15.93 -1.41 -20.77
CA GLU A 133 -17.15 -1.55 -21.56
C GLU A 133 -18.23 -2.27 -20.75
N LEU A 134 -19.47 -1.78 -20.84
CA LEU A 134 -20.63 -2.29 -20.12
C LEU A 134 -21.69 -2.77 -21.11
N GLU A 135 -21.95 -4.06 -21.10
CA GLU A 135 -23.03 -4.70 -21.87
C GLU A 135 -24.19 -5.04 -20.94
N HIS A 136 -25.36 -4.45 -21.18
CA HIS A 136 -26.57 -4.65 -20.37
C HIS A 136 -27.33 -5.86 -20.89
N LYS A 137 -27.36 -6.95 -20.11
CA LYS A 137 -28.11 -8.17 -20.38
C LYS A 137 -29.36 -8.23 -19.51
N GLU A 138 -30.30 -9.11 -19.82
CA GLU A 138 -31.55 -9.28 -19.04
C GLU A 138 -31.27 -9.62 -17.57
N ASN A 139 -30.23 -10.42 -17.32
CA ASN A 139 -29.88 -10.94 -15.99
C ASN A 139 -28.75 -10.16 -15.30
N GLY A 140 -28.31 -9.02 -15.85
CA GLY A 140 -27.24 -8.23 -15.23
C GLY A 140 -26.42 -7.40 -16.21
N ILE A 141 -25.27 -6.90 -15.75
CA ILE A 141 -24.35 -6.10 -16.55
C ILE A 141 -23.05 -6.89 -16.69
N LEU A 142 -22.63 -7.13 -17.93
CA LEU A 142 -21.32 -7.67 -18.24
C LEU A 142 -20.34 -6.50 -18.37
N VAL A 143 -19.25 -6.55 -17.61
CA VAL A 143 -18.15 -5.57 -17.70
C VAL A 143 -16.96 -6.24 -18.39
N HIS A 144 -16.46 -5.64 -19.47
CA HIS A 144 -15.37 -6.20 -20.28
C HIS A 144 -14.43 -5.12 -20.84
N GLN A 145 -13.31 -5.53 -21.43
CA GLN A 145 -12.28 -4.65 -22.00
C GLN A 145 -11.88 -5.09 -23.42
N SER A 146 -12.85 -5.54 -24.20
CA SER A 146 -12.60 -6.18 -25.50
C SER A 146 -11.96 -5.17 -26.46
N ALA A 147 -12.46 -3.93 -26.52
CA ALA A 147 -11.89 -2.89 -27.35
C ALA A 147 -10.45 -2.54 -26.95
N TYR A 148 -10.15 -2.50 -25.65
CA TYR A 148 -8.76 -2.27 -25.19
C TYR A 148 -7.85 -3.43 -25.61
N THR A 149 -8.31 -4.68 -25.40
CA THR A 149 -7.58 -5.89 -25.74
C THR A 149 -7.27 -5.95 -27.24
N GLU A 150 -8.26 -5.69 -28.10
CA GLU A 150 -8.08 -5.64 -29.54
C GLU A 150 -7.11 -4.54 -29.99
N ARG A 151 -7.20 -3.34 -29.41
CA ARG A 151 -6.25 -2.26 -29.72
C ARG A 151 -4.84 -2.63 -29.29
N LEU A 152 -4.68 -3.29 -28.14
CA LEU A 152 -3.39 -3.76 -27.65
C LEU A 152 -2.80 -4.81 -28.59
N LEU A 153 -3.61 -5.79 -29.02
CA LEU A 153 -3.19 -6.80 -29.99
C LEU A 153 -2.78 -6.17 -31.32
N ARG A 154 -3.59 -5.24 -31.87
CA ARG A 154 -3.23 -4.51 -33.11
C ARG A 154 -1.95 -3.69 -32.95
N HIS A 155 -1.74 -3.06 -31.80
CA HIS A 155 -0.53 -2.26 -31.53
C HIS A 155 0.75 -3.10 -31.60
N PHE A 156 0.68 -4.39 -31.24
CA PHE A 156 1.79 -5.33 -31.32
C PHE A 156 1.71 -6.28 -32.53
N ASN A 157 0.86 -5.99 -33.53
CA ASN A 157 0.64 -6.84 -34.71
C ASN A 157 0.26 -8.29 -34.39
N MET A 158 -0.46 -8.51 -33.28
CA MET A 158 -0.94 -9.81 -32.78
C MET A 158 -2.45 -10.00 -32.99
N ASP A 159 -3.12 -9.13 -33.75
CA ASP A 159 -4.56 -9.20 -34.01
C ASP A 159 -4.97 -10.43 -34.84
N LYS A 160 -4.02 -11.03 -35.56
CA LYS A 160 -4.22 -12.28 -36.32
C LYS A 160 -3.67 -13.52 -35.61
N SER A 161 -3.19 -13.39 -34.37
CA SER A 161 -2.65 -14.53 -33.63
C SER A 161 -3.75 -15.55 -33.31
N HIS A 162 -3.43 -16.83 -33.43
CA HIS A 162 -4.37 -17.89 -33.11
C HIS A 162 -4.61 -17.99 -31.60
N PRO A 163 -5.86 -18.16 -31.15
CA PRO A 163 -6.15 -18.41 -29.74
C PRO A 163 -5.51 -19.72 -29.29
N LEU A 164 -4.75 -19.66 -28.20
CA LEU A 164 -4.27 -20.84 -27.50
C LEU A 164 -5.05 -21.00 -26.19
N SER A 165 -5.56 -22.20 -25.95
CA SER A 165 -6.27 -22.55 -24.71
C SER A 165 -5.35 -22.63 -23.49
N THR A 166 -4.03 -22.64 -23.69
CA THR A 166 -3.02 -22.75 -22.64
C THR A 166 -1.99 -21.64 -22.74
N HIS A 167 -1.62 -21.03 -21.61
CA HIS A 167 -0.55 -20.03 -21.52
C HIS A 167 0.87 -20.60 -21.75
N MET A 168 1.03 -21.92 -21.91
CA MET A 168 2.32 -22.50 -22.26
C MET A 168 2.68 -22.17 -23.70
N VAL A 169 3.80 -21.47 -23.87
CA VAL A 169 4.50 -21.40 -25.15
C VAL A 169 4.78 -22.84 -25.58
N VAL A 170 4.32 -23.21 -26.78
CA VAL A 170 4.77 -24.44 -27.43
C VAL A 170 6.23 -24.19 -27.82
N ARG A 171 7.14 -24.36 -26.85
CA ARG A 171 8.58 -24.27 -27.10
C ARG A 171 9.00 -25.52 -27.84
N SER A 172 9.76 -25.32 -28.91
CA SER A 172 10.55 -26.41 -29.45
C SER A 172 11.55 -26.83 -28.38
N LEU A 173 11.54 -28.11 -27.98
CA LEU A 173 12.56 -28.67 -27.09
C LEU A 173 13.92 -28.83 -27.80
N ASP A 174 13.95 -28.63 -29.12
CA ASP A 174 15.16 -28.59 -29.92
C ASP A 174 15.92 -27.26 -29.67
N PRO A 175 17.10 -27.28 -29.04
CA PRO A 175 17.88 -26.09 -28.70
C PRO A 175 18.34 -25.28 -29.92
N GLN A 176 18.30 -25.86 -31.12
CA GLN A 176 18.61 -25.13 -32.36
C GLN A 176 17.41 -24.40 -32.96
N LYS A 177 16.18 -24.72 -32.51
CA LYS A 177 14.94 -24.11 -32.99
C LYS A 177 14.27 -23.20 -31.96
N ASP A 178 14.79 -23.15 -30.72
CA ASP A 178 14.30 -22.23 -29.71
C ASP A 178 14.82 -20.82 -29.96
N MET A 179 13.91 -19.94 -30.40
CA MET A 179 14.19 -18.52 -30.65
C MET A 179 14.54 -17.73 -29.38
N PHE A 180 14.33 -18.30 -28.18
CA PHE A 180 14.63 -17.68 -26.89
C PHE A 180 15.76 -18.38 -26.13
N ARG A 181 16.61 -19.15 -26.83
CA ARG A 181 17.81 -19.80 -26.26
C ARG A 181 18.82 -18.77 -25.73
N PRO A 182 19.71 -19.14 -24.78
CA PRO A 182 20.80 -18.28 -24.36
C PRO A 182 21.61 -17.78 -25.56
N LYS A 183 21.85 -16.46 -25.60
CA LYS A 183 22.52 -15.78 -26.70
C LYS A 183 23.90 -16.40 -26.97
N GLN A 184 24.16 -16.77 -28.22
CA GLN A 184 25.50 -17.19 -28.66
C GLN A 184 26.35 -15.97 -29.06
N THR A 185 27.67 -16.12 -29.09
CA THR A 185 28.65 -15.04 -29.32
C THR A 185 28.48 -14.32 -30.68
N ASP A 186 27.73 -14.92 -31.59
CA ASP A 186 27.68 -14.56 -33.02
C ASP A 186 26.26 -14.13 -33.45
N GLU A 187 25.35 -13.93 -32.49
CA GLU A 187 23.97 -13.55 -32.75
C GLU A 187 23.76 -12.05 -32.58
N ASP A 188 23.18 -11.41 -33.61
CA ASP A 188 22.69 -10.05 -33.50
C ASP A 188 21.60 -9.97 -32.42
N MET A 189 21.59 -8.89 -31.62
CA MET A 189 20.46 -8.67 -30.73
C MET A 189 19.21 -8.51 -31.58
N LEU A 190 18.18 -9.33 -31.34
CA LEU A 190 16.82 -9.04 -31.79
C LEU A 190 16.54 -7.59 -31.39
N GLY A 191 16.34 -6.73 -32.38
CA GLY A 191 16.31 -5.28 -32.18
C GLY A 191 15.19 -4.82 -31.22
N PRO A 192 15.11 -3.52 -30.95
CA PRO A 192 14.07 -2.91 -30.10
C PRO A 192 12.65 -2.93 -30.75
N GLU A 193 12.40 -3.83 -31.69
CA GLU A 193 11.23 -3.87 -32.56
C GLU A 193 9.93 -4.20 -31.82
N VAL A 194 10.03 -4.85 -30.65
CA VAL A 194 8.92 -4.96 -29.71
C VAL A 194 9.31 -4.13 -28.49
N PRO A 195 8.66 -2.98 -28.23
CA PRO A 195 8.90 -2.25 -26.99
C PRO A 195 8.35 -3.07 -25.83
N TYR A 196 9.16 -4.01 -25.34
CA TYR A 196 8.81 -4.99 -24.32
C TYR A 196 8.24 -4.32 -23.07
N PHE A 197 8.79 -3.16 -22.70
CA PHE A 197 8.25 -2.31 -21.63
C PHE A 197 6.82 -1.80 -21.93
N ASN A 198 6.53 -1.41 -23.17
CA ASN A 198 5.17 -1.00 -23.56
C ASN A 198 4.22 -2.20 -23.57
N ALA A 199 4.69 -3.39 -23.98
CA ALA A 199 3.89 -4.62 -23.96
C ALA A 199 3.54 -5.03 -22.54
N ILE A 200 4.53 -5.03 -21.64
CA ILE A 200 4.31 -5.24 -20.21
C ILE A 200 3.35 -4.18 -19.67
N GLY A 201 3.57 -2.90 -19.95
CA GLY A 201 2.71 -1.82 -19.47
C GLY A 201 1.25 -1.98 -19.93
N GLY A 202 1.03 -2.33 -21.19
CA GLY A 202 -0.32 -2.56 -21.73
C GLY A 202 -1.00 -3.80 -21.15
N LEU A 203 -0.26 -4.89 -20.95
CA LEU A 203 -0.77 -6.10 -20.30
C LEU A 203 -1.03 -5.90 -18.80
N MET A 204 -0.18 -5.11 -18.13
CA MET A 204 -0.39 -4.71 -16.74
C MET A 204 -1.65 -3.85 -16.62
N TYR A 205 -1.86 -2.89 -17.52
CA TYR A 205 -3.08 -2.08 -17.54
C TYR A 205 -4.33 -2.95 -17.75
N LEU A 206 -4.29 -3.90 -18.70
CA LEU A 206 -5.37 -4.87 -18.93
C LEU A 206 -5.64 -5.72 -17.67
N ARG A 207 -4.60 -6.13 -16.95
CA ARG A 207 -4.73 -6.91 -15.72
C ARG A 207 -5.28 -6.09 -14.54
N GLU A 208 -4.80 -4.86 -14.36
CA GLU A 208 -5.04 -4.06 -13.15
C GLU A 208 -6.45 -3.45 -13.11
N PHE A 209 -7.13 -3.26 -14.25
CA PHE A 209 -8.45 -2.61 -14.26
C PHE A 209 -9.61 -3.48 -13.73
N ILE A 210 -9.51 -4.81 -13.87
CA ILE A 210 -10.56 -5.77 -13.41
C ILE A 210 -10.26 -6.26 -11.97
N LYS A 211 -9.01 -6.10 -11.52
CA LYS A 211 -8.57 -6.44 -10.17
C LYS A 211 -8.52 -5.15 -9.35
N GLY A 212 -9.55 -4.91 -8.54
CA GLY A 212 -9.52 -3.87 -7.51
C GLY A 212 -8.20 -3.93 -6.71
N ASP A 213 -7.79 -2.79 -6.15
CA ASP A 213 -6.47 -2.42 -5.59
C ASP A 213 -5.75 -3.41 -4.63
N ARG A 214 -6.25 -4.62 -4.44
CA ARG A 214 -5.72 -5.68 -3.56
C ARG A 214 -4.78 -6.70 -4.20
N THR A 215 -4.38 -6.57 -5.47
CA THR A 215 -3.51 -7.60 -6.12
C THR A 215 -2.26 -7.08 -6.82
N LYS A 216 -1.77 -5.90 -6.41
CA LYS A 216 -0.35 -5.57 -6.60
C LYS A 216 0.44 -6.37 -5.57
N HIS A 217 0.99 -7.48 -6.02
CA HIS A 217 2.01 -8.29 -5.35
C HIS A 217 1.74 -8.60 -3.87
N ILE A 218 1.12 -9.75 -3.60
CA ILE A 218 1.45 -10.47 -2.38
C ILE A 218 2.94 -10.80 -2.51
N SER A 219 3.79 -9.96 -1.90
CA SER A 219 5.12 -10.40 -1.52
C SER A 219 4.94 -11.73 -0.75
N PRO A 220 5.78 -12.75 -0.96
CA PRO A 220 5.71 -14.05 -0.26
C PRO A 220 5.80 -14.02 1.29
N LYS A 221 5.44 -12.91 1.95
CA LYS A 221 5.65 -12.62 3.37
C LYS A 221 4.39 -12.63 4.24
N PHE A 222 3.22 -12.95 3.72
CA PHE A 222 2.01 -13.08 4.55
C PHE A 222 1.69 -14.55 4.82
N PHE A 223 2.37 -15.14 5.82
CA PHE A 223 2.01 -16.41 6.45
C PHE A 223 0.85 -16.27 7.47
N HIS A 224 -0.01 -15.26 7.31
CA HIS A 224 -1.11 -15.00 8.24
C HIS A 224 -2.07 -16.21 8.36
N THR A 225 -2.25 -16.96 7.29
CA THR A 225 -3.03 -18.21 7.28
C THR A 225 -2.39 -19.34 8.09
N HIS A 226 -1.05 -19.37 8.21
CA HIS A 226 -0.35 -20.33 9.09
C HIS A 226 -0.49 -19.95 10.57
N GLU A 227 -0.41 -18.67 10.92
CA GLU A 227 -0.62 -18.17 12.29
C GLU A 227 -2.06 -18.44 12.78
N LEU A 228 -3.05 -18.32 11.88
CA LEU A 228 -4.45 -18.64 12.16
C LEU A 228 -4.72 -20.16 12.32
N GLN A 229 -3.93 -21.00 11.66
CA GLN A 229 -3.95 -22.45 11.82
C GLN A 229 -3.29 -22.89 13.14
N GLU A 230 -2.14 -22.30 13.51
CA GLU A 230 -1.45 -22.58 14.77
C GLU A 230 -2.25 -22.13 16.00
N SER A 231 -2.93 -20.98 15.91
CA SER A 231 -3.83 -20.48 16.96
C SER A 231 -5.16 -21.23 17.04
N ARG A 232 -5.36 -22.29 16.23
CA ARG A 232 -6.59 -23.10 16.11
C ARG A 232 -7.86 -22.28 15.83
N GLN A 233 -7.70 -21.07 15.28
CA GLN A 233 -8.82 -20.24 14.87
C GLN A 233 -9.37 -20.65 13.50
N VAL A 234 -8.56 -21.35 12.70
CA VAL A 234 -8.95 -21.95 11.41
C VAL A 234 -8.56 -23.43 11.38
N ASP A 235 -9.55 -24.31 11.16
CA ASP A 235 -9.31 -25.74 10.94
C ASP A 235 -9.03 -26.00 9.46
N VAL A 236 -7.76 -26.29 9.13
CA VAL A 236 -7.32 -26.57 7.76
C VAL A 236 -7.42 -28.07 7.52
N LYS A 237 -8.51 -28.48 6.86
CA LYS A 237 -8.65 -29.87 6.39
C LYS A 237 -7.86 -30.07 5.10
N GLN A 238 -6.87 -30.96 5.13
CA GLN A 238 -6.20 -31.39 3.92
C GLN A 238 -7.17 -32.18 3.03
N ILE A 239 -7.51 -31.59 1.90
CA ILE A 239 -8.29 -32.26 0.85
C ILE A 239 -7.30 -32.86 -0.15
N ARG A 240 -7.46 -34.15 -0.46
CA ARG A 240 -6.64 -34.79 -1.51
C ARG A 240 -6.88 -34.07 -2.83
N SER A 241 -5.84 -33.87 -3.64
CA SER A 241 -5.95 -33.17 -4.93
C SER A 241 -7.06 -33.73 -5.83
N SER A 242 -7.36 -35.03 -5.74
CA SER A 242 -8.45 -35.71 -6.46
C SER A 242 -9.86 -35.22 -6.10
N ASP A 243 -10.00 -34.55 -4.95
CA ASP A 243 -11.27 -34.15 -4.33
C ASP A 243 -11.31 -32.64 -4.02
N ASN A 244 -10.26 -31.89 -4.40
CA ASN A 244 -10.16 -30.45 -4.19
C ASN A 244 -10.88 -29.70 -5.33
N LEU A 245 -12.05 -29.15 -5.04
CA LEU A 245 -12.87 -28.44 -6.03
C LEU A 245 -12.18 -27.22 -6.65
N ALA A 246 -11.21 -26.62 -5.96
CA ALA A 246 -10.44 -25.48 -6.45
C ALA A 246 -9.33 -25.85 -7.46
N ASP A 247 -8.96 -27.13 -7.55
CA ASP A 247 -7.94 -27.60 -8.51
C ASP A 247 -8.44 -27.46 -9.95
N LEU A 248 -9.77 -27.44 -10.18
CA LEU A 248 -10.41 -27.13 -11.46
C LEU A 248 -9.92 -25.79 -12.06
N PHE A 249 -9.63 -24.81 -11.20
CA PHE A 249 -9.25 -23.45 -11.62
C PHE A 249 -7.74 -23.22 -11.64
N THR A 250 -6.94 -24.19 -11.22
CA THR A 250 -5.51 -23.99 -10.98
C THR A 250 -4.62 -25.10 -11.55
N LYS A 251 -5.18 -26.25 -11.95
CA LYS A 251 -4.44 -27.42 -12.45
C LYS A 251 -5.15 -28.07 -13.63
N SER A 252 -4.37 -28.72 -14.51
CA SER A 252 -4.90 -29.58 -15.58
C SER A 252 -5.26 -30.95 -15.00
N LEU A 253 -6.54 -31.31 -15.01
CA LEU A 253 -7.05 -32.55 -14.40
C LEU A 253 -7.40 -33.62 -15.47
N PRO A 254 -7.23 -34.92 -15.19
CA PRO A 254 -7.76 -35.99 -16.03
C PRO A 254 -9.29 -35.90 -16.16
N THR A 255 -9.83 -36.21 -17.34
CA THR A 255 -11.26 -36.01 -17.69
C THR A 255 -12.23 -36.59 -16.65
N SER A 256 -11.97 -37.80 -16.14
CA SER A 256 -12.81 -38.45 -15.13
C SER A 256 -12.82 -37.74 -13.77
N THR A 257 -11.74 -37.06 -13.41
CA THR A 257 -11.62 -36.28 -12.17
C THR A 257 -12.29 -34.92 -12.33
N PHE A 258 -12.13 -34.30 -13.51
CA PHE A 258 -12.80 -33.06 -13.89
C PHE A 258 -14.33 -33.21 -13.84
N GLU A 259 -14.89 -34.22 -14.49
CA GLU A 259 -16.35 -34.44 -14.53
C GLU A 259 -16.95 -34.68 -13.13
N ARG A 260 -16.24 -35.43 -12.29
CA ARG A 260 -16.64 -35.70 -10.91
C ARG A 260 -16.63 -34.44 -10.04
N ILE A 261 -15.58 -33.61 -10.15
CA ILE A 261 -15.45 -32.36 -9.40
C ILE A 261 -16.47 -31.31 -9.86
N VAL A 262 -16.77 -31.25 -11.15
CA VAL A 262 -17.83 -30.38 -11.72
C VAL A 262 -19.21 -30.73 -11.15
N TYR A 263 -19.51 -32.02 -10.98
CA TYR A 263 -20.77 -32.46 -10.37
C TYR A 263 -20.87 -32.07 -8.88
N GLY A 264 -19.74 -32.08 -8.15
CA GLY A 264 -19.66 -31.70 -6.73
C GLY A 264 -19.84 -30.21 -6.43
N ILE A 265 -19.66 -29.32 -7.41
CA ILE A 265 -19.86 -27.87 -7.28
C ILE A 265 -21.35 -27.48 -7.42
N GLY A 266 -22.23 -28.43 -7.77
CA GLY A 266 -23.68 -28.20 -7.88
C GLY A 266 -24.10 -27.40 -9.12
N GLY A 267 -23.25 -27.34 -10.15
CA GLY A 267 -23.53 -26.63 -11.40
C GLY A 267 -24.37 -27.43 -12.39
N VAL A 268 -25.59 -26.97 -12.64
CA VAL A 268 -26.42 -27.36 -13.78
C VAL A 268 -25.70 -26.99 -15.09
N ILE A 269 -25.68 -27.95 -16.02
CA ILE A 269 -25.27 -27.91 -17.44
C ILE A 269 -24.90 -26.52 -17.98
N ILE A 270 -23.61 -26.32 -18.24
CA ILE A 270 -23.09 -25.24 -19.09
C ILE A 270 -23.37 -25.61 -20.54
N VAL A 271 -24.24 -24.86 -21.22
CA VAL A 271 -24.33 -24.89 -22.67
C VAL A 271 -23.03 -24.30 -23.22
N ARG A 272 -22.29 -25.13 -23.97
CA ARG A 272 -21.05 -24.79 -24.68
C ARG A 272 -21.20 -23.47 -25.45
N CYS A 273 -20.39 -22.48 -25.10
CA CYS A 273 -19.98 -21.44 -26.04
C CYS A 273 -18.47 -21.58 -26.23
N THR A 274 -18.09 -22.29 -27.28
CA THR A 274 -16.72 -22.41 -27.75
C THR A 274 -16.30 -21.07 -28.35
N LEU A 275 -15.50 -20.27 -27.63
CA LEU A 275 -14.48 -19.33 -28.14
C LEU A 275 -14.05 -18.36 -27.00
N PHE A 276 -12.78 -18.47 -26.58
CA PHE A 276 -11.98 -17.60 -25.66
C PHE A 276 -12.21 -17.69 -24.13
N PRO A 277 -11.15 -17.94 -23.32
CA PRO A 277 -11.18 -17.80 -21.88
C PRO A 277 -10.70 -16.40 -21.48
N LEU A 278 -11.62 -15.45 -21.32
CA LEU A 278 -11.38 -14.22 -20.58
C LEU A 278 -12.36 -14.18 -19.40
N TYR A 279 -11.81 -14.01 -18.20
CA TYR A 279 -12.55 -13.98 -16.94
C TYR A 279 -13.68 -12.96 -17.02
N SER A 280 -14.91 -13.45 -17.14
CA SER A 280 -16.14 -12.67 -17.08
C SER A 280 -16.65 -12.71 -15.65
N VAL A 281 -16.66 -11.56 -14.97
CA VAL A 281 -17.24 -11.46 -13.62
C VAL A 281 -18.73 -11.18 -13.76
N PHE A 282 -19.56 -12.15 -13.38
CA PHE A 282 -21.01 -11.99 -13.27
C PHE A 282 -21.31 -11.55 -11.82
N ILE A 283 -21.91 -10.36 -11.64
CA ILE A 283 -22.28 -9.86 -10.31
C ILE A 283 -23.80 -10.05 -10.13
N PRO A 284 -24.26 -10.98 -9.27
CA PRO A 284 -25.66 -11.04 -8.87
C PRO A 284 -25.95 -9.98 -7.81
N LEU A 285 -26.96 -9.14 -8.02
CA LEU A 285 -27.45 -8.20 -7.02
C LEU A 285 -28.43 -8.92 -6.08
N GLY A 286 -27.95 -9.28 -4.89
CA GLY A 286 -28.78 -9.72 -3.78
C GLY A 286 -28.10 -9.38 -2.45
N PHE A 287 -28.62 -8.37 -1.74
CA PHE A 287 -28.25 -8.09 -0.36
C PHE A 287 -29.49 -8.27 0.52
N THR A 288 -29.41 -9.19 1.48
CA THR A 288 -30.30 -9.23 2.64
C THR A 288 -29.51 -8.85 3.89
N ASP A 289 -30.09 -7.90 4.59
CA ASP A 289 -30.07 -7.59 6.03
C ASP A 289 -28.84 -7.91 6.88
N LEU A 290 -28.20 -6.85 7.39
CA LEU A 290 -27.55 -6.90 8.70
C LEU A 290 -27.73 -5.55 9.40
N SER A 291 -28.82 -5.45 10.16
CA SER A 291 -28.97 -4.47 11.22
C SER A 291 -28.07 -4.81 12.41
N THR A 292 -27.23 -3.86 12.85
CA THR A 292 -26.93 -3.70 14.29
C THR A 292 -26.44 -2.30 14.60
N ARG A 293 -26.91 -1.80 15.74
CA ARG A 293 -26.83 -0.45 16.29
C ARG A 293 -25.41 -0.08 16.74
N PHE A 294 -25.07 1.21 16.67
CA PHE A 294 -24.01 1.80 17.51
C PHE A 294 -24.56 3.02 18.26
N PRO A 295 -24.30 3.14 19.58
CA PRO A 295 -24.71 4.31 20.36
C PRO A 295 -23.73 5.47 20.18
N LEU A 296 -24.30 6.68 20.16
CA LEU A 296 -23.60 7.94 20.35
C LEU A 296 -22.86 7.95 21.71
N MET A 297 -21.61 8.40 21.74
CA MET A 297 -20.98 8.86 22.99
C MET A 297 -20.18 10.15 22.81
N ALA A 298 -20.36 11.01 23.81
CA ALA A 298 -19.97 12.40 23.91
C ALA A 298 -18.49 12.63 24.28
N ASN A 299 -18.12 13.92 24.16
CA ASN A 299 -16.85 14.52 24.56
C ASN A 299 -16.29 14.05 25.90
N ARG A 300 -15.02 13.62 25.88
CA ARG A 300 -14.11 13.63 27.03
C ARG A 300 -12.71 13.96 26.56
N ASP A 301 -12.16 15.03 27.13
CA ASP A 301 -10.75 15.42 27.06
C ASP A 301 -9.88 14.36 27.74
N LEU A 302 -9.07 13.64 26.97
CA LEU A 302 -7.98 12.79 27.43
C LEU A 302 -6.93 12.77 26.30
N ASN A 303 -5.63 12.68 26.62
CA ASN A 303 -4.57 12.45 25.64
C ASN A 303 -4.91 11.19 24.83
N ARG A 304 -5.25 11.32 23.54
CA ARG A 304 -5.63 10.19 22.69
C ARG A 304 -4.43 9.81 21.84
N SER A 305 -4.04 8.53 21.91
CA SER A 305 -3.26 7.91 20.84
C SER A 305 -4.14 7.86 19.61
N ILE A 306 -3.63 8.37 18.50
CA ILE A 306 -4.33 8.29 17.22
C ILE A 306 -4.17 6.86 16.70
N ASP A 307 -5.29 6.25 16.31
CA ASP A 307 -5.30 4.94 15.68
C ASP A 307 -4.53 5.01 14.34
N PRO A 308 -3.60 4.10 14.04
CA PRO A 308 -2.91 4.02 12.75
C PRO A 308 -3.83 4.09 11.53
N THR A 309 -5.07 3.59 11.64
CA THR A 309 -6.08 3.60 10.58
C THR A 309 -6.69 4.99 10.30
N THR A 310 -6.43 5.97 11.17
CA THR A 310 -6.93 7.36 11.04
C THR A 310 -6.40 8.05 9.79
N PHE A 311 -5.23 7.63 9.28
CA PHE A 311 -4.60 8.22 8.10
C PHE A 311 -4.54 7.18 6.98
N PRO A 312 -5.54 7.10 6.08
CA PRO A 312 -5.53 6.14 4.98
C PRO A 312 -4.46 6.45 3.93
N THR A 313 -3.96 7.70 3.87
CA THR A 313 -2.88 8.10 2.95
C THR A 313 -1.88 9.06 3.59
N PRO A 314 -0.63 9.15 3.09
CA PRO A 314 0.33 10.16 3.52
C PRO A 314 -0.18 11.60 3.43
N GLN A 315 -1.05 11.90 2.47
CA GLN A 315 -1.64 13.22 2.27
C GLN A 315 -2.65 13.57 3.37
N THR A 316 -3.43 12.59 3.85
CA THR A 316 -4.32 12.81 5.00
C THR A 316 -3.55 13.10 6.29
N LEU A 317 -2.43 12.40 6.51
CA LEU A 317 -1.50 12.70 7.61
C LEU A 317 -0.91 14.12 7.46
N LEU A 318 -0.46 14.49 6.26
CA LEU A 318 0.07 15.83 5.99
C LEU A 318 -0.97 16.92 6.29
N HIS A 319 -2.20 16.75 5.82
CA HIS A 319 -3.28 17.71 6.04
C HIS A 319 -3.60 17.87 7.53
N TRP A 320 -3.52 16.77 8.29
CA TRP A 320 -3.73 16.78 9.73
C TRP A 320 -2.57 17.46 10.49
N LEU A 321 -1.31 17.24 10.06
CA LEU A 321 -0.12 17.81 10.70
C LEU A 321 0.06 19.31 10.44
N LYS A 322 -0.23 19.79 9.22
CA LYS A 322 0.01 21.19 8.80
C LYS A 322 -0.52 22.26 9.77
N PRO A 323 -1.78 22.21 10.26
CA PRO A 323 -2.29 23.21 11.19
C PRO A 323 -1.80 23.02 12.64
N ARG A 324 -1.08 21.92 12.93
CA ARG A 324 -0.70 21.51 14.29
C ARG A 324 0.81 21.59 14.57
N LEU A 325 1.61 21.87 13.54
CA LEU A 325 3.05 22.08 13.63
C LEU A 325 3.38 23.54 13.31
N PRO A 326 4.53 24.06 13.76
CA PRO A 326 4.97 25.40 13.40
C PRO A 326 5.05 25.58 11.88
N SER A 327 4.74 26.78 11.38
CA SER A 327 4.79 27.11 9.95
C SER A 327 6.14 26.74 9.33
N GLU A 328 6.14 26.24 8.09
CA GLU A 328 7.34 25.83 7.31
C GLU A 328 8.10 24.60 7.83
N THR A 329 7.65 23.98 8.92
CA THR A 329 8.28 22.79 9.48
C THR A 329 8.24 21.59 8.52
N VAL A 330 7.05 21.30 7.96
CA VAL A 330 6.85 20.11 7.12
C VAL A 330 7.49 20.25 5.74
N THR A 331 7.77 21.48 5.30
CA THR A 331 8.52 21.75 4.05
C THR A 331 10.01 21.45 4.17
N LEU A 332 10.55 21.34 5.40
CA LEU A 332 11.94 20.94 5.66
C LEU A 332 12.12 19.41 5.64
N TRP A 333 11.04 18.64 5.62
CA TRP A 333 11.07 17.19 5.68
C TRP A 333 11.44 16.59 4.31
N GLY A 334 12.55 15.87 4.24
CA GLY A 334 13.05 15.25 3.00
C GLY A 334 13.84 16.20 2.09
N THR A 335 14.13 17.42 2.54
CA THR A 335 14.96 18.39 1.78
C THR A 335 16.38 18.51 2.32
N LYS A 336 16.63 18.14 3.58
CA LYS A 336 17.97 18.10 4.19
C LYS A 336 18.45 16.65 4.36
N PRO A 337 19.75 16.36 4.17
CA PRO A 337 20.33 15.05 4.48
C PRO A 337 20.00 14.63 5.92
N GLY A 338 19.57 13.38 6.11
CA GLY A 338 19.15 12.83 7.41
C GLY A 338 17.69 13.11 7.82
N THR A 339 16.95 13.94 7.09
CA THR A 339 15.51 14.15 7.33
C THR A 339 14.65 13.18 6.54
N LYS A 340 13.56 12.70 7.14
CA LYS A 340 12.57 11.83 6.48
C LYS A 340 11.39 12.68 6.00
N ASN A 341 10.70 12.20 4.96
CA ASN A 341 9.48 12.84 4.46
C ASN A 341 8.22 12.33 5.19
N VAL A 342 7.07 12.93 4.88
CA VAL A 342 5.77 12.58 5.49
C VAL A 342 5.34 11.15 5.17
N HIS A 343 5.71 10.63 4.00
CA HIS A 343 5.41 9.25 3.62
C HIS A 343 6.12 8.25 4.54
N ASN A 344 7.36 8.52 4.92
CA ASN A 344 8.08 7.68 5.88
C ASN A 344 7.41 7.70 7.26
N LEU A 345 6.97 8.88 7.74
CA LEU A 345 6.24 8.96 9.02
C LEU A 345 4.92 8.17 8.94
N TRP A 346 4.20 8.29 7.82
CA TRP A 346 2.97 7.53 7.59
C TRP A 346 3.22 6.01 7.64
N LEU A 347 4.30 5.51 7.02
CA LEU A 347 4.70 4.11 7.12
C LEU A 347 5.02 3.69 8.56
N GLU A 348 5.74 4.51 9.31
CA GLU A 348 6.06 4.23 10.72
C GLU A 348 4.80 4.12 11.60
N LEU A 349 3.79 4.97 11.36
CA LEU A 349 2.51 4.91 12.08
C LEU A 349 1.68 3.68 11.67
N THR A 350 1.56 3.43 10.37
CA THR A 350 0.74 2.31 9.83
C THR A 350 1.31 0.94 10.17
N LEU A 351 2.64 0.81 10.25
CA LEU A 351 3.30 -0.41 10.69
C LEU A 351 3.31 -0.57 12.23
N GLY A 352 2.80 0.42 12.97
CA GLY A 352 2.79 0.42 14.44
C GLY A 352 4.19 0.56 15.05
N GLU A 353 5.15 1.09 14.30
CA GLU A 353 6.52 1.36 14.79
C GLU A 353 6.61 2.67 15.58
N SER A 354 5.63 3.56 15.41
CA SER A 354 5.50 4.80 16.15
C SER A 354 4.03 5.16 16.32
N SER A 355 3.73 5.98 17.30
CA SER A 355 2.37 6.47 17.58
C SER A 355 2.37 7.99 17.70
N ILE A 356 1.25 8.63 17.34
CA ILE A 356 1.07 10.07 17.60
C ILE A 356 0.13 10.23 18.77
N LEU A 357 0.65 10.86 19.82
CA LEU A 357 -0.15 11.36 20.92
C LEU A 357 -0.59 12.79 20.60
N TYR A 358 -1.89 13.03 20.71
CA TYR A 358 -2.48 14.35 20.46
C TYR A 358 -3.30 14.81 21.66
N ASN A 359 -3.12 16.09 21.99
CA ASN A 359 -3.94 16.86 22.92
C ASN A 359 -4.37 18.14 22.20
N THR A 360 -5.60 18.58 22.42
CA THR A 360 -6.15 19.82 21.85
C THR A 360 -5.32 21.07 22.20
N ASN A 361 -4.58 21.04 23.31
CA ASN A 361 -3.83 22.17 23.83
C ASN A 361 -2.31 22.12 23.58
N SER A 362 -1.78 21.12 22.88
CA SER A 362 -0.33 21.00 22.62
C SER A 362 0.00 20.44 21.24
N PRO A 363 1.18 20.76 20.68
CA PRO A 363 1.65 20.13 19.45
C PRO A 363 1.68 18.60 19.59
N PRO A 364 1.45 17.85 18.50
CA PRO A 364 1.48 16.40 18.52
C PRO A 364 2.87 15.89 18.88
N ILE A 365 2.92 14.81 19.65
CA ILE A 365 4.17 14.14 20.04
C ILE A 365 4.21 12.77 19.37
N CYS A 366 5.25 12.52 18.59
CA CYS A 366 5.51 11.21 18.01
C CYS A 366 6.24 10.35 19.04
N THR A 367 5.63 9.26 19.47
CA THR A 367 6.21 8.32 20.45
C THR A 367 6.73 7.08 19.74
N THR A 368 8.00 6.76 19.95
CA THR A 368 8.64 5.54 19.45
C THR A 368 9.12 4.73 20.64
N GLU A 369 8.63 3.50 20.76
CA GLU A 369 9.08 2.57 21.80
C GLU A 369 10.21 1.69 21.25
N MET A 370 11.31 1.61 21.99
CA MET A 370 12.53 0.91 21.62
C MET A 370 12.86 -0.12 22.70
N ILE A 371 13.11 -1.36 22.28
CA ILE A 371 13.66 -2.40 23.14
C ILE A 371 15.17 -2.50 22.92
N PHE A 372 15.93 -2.53 24.00
CA PHE A 372 17.34 -2.82 24.09
C PHE A 372 17.51 -4.12 24.89
N VAL A 373 18.26 -5.06 24.32
CA VAL A 373 18.48 -6.39 24.87
C VAL A 373 19.98 -6.55 25.13
N GLU A 374 20.32 -6.56 26.41
CA GLU A 374 21.66 -6.82 26.93
C GLU A 374 21.84 -8.33 27.09
N ILE A 375 22.50 -8.95 26.11
CA ILE A 375 22.79 -10.39 26.14
C ILE A 375 24.06 -10.62 26.94
N ILE A 376 23.95 -11.33 28.06
CA ILE A 376 25.04 -11.64 28.98
C ILE A 376 25.59 -13.04 28.70
N GLY A 377 26.90 -13.15 28.53
CA GLY A 377 27.64 -14.41 28.45
C GLY A 377 28.54 -14.59 29.67
N ASN A 378 28.64 -15.82 30.18
CA ASN A 378 29.52 -16.18 31.29
C ASN A 378 30.82 -16.80 30.74
N PHE A 379 31.96 -16.18 31.02
CA PHE A 379 33.29 -16.62 30.56
C PHE A 379 34.22 -16.83 31.76
N ASN A 380 34.34 -18.05 32.27
CA ASN A 380 35.29 -18.42 33.34
C ASN A 380 35.34 -17.39 34.49
N ASN A 381 34.17 -17.11 35.11
CA ASN A 381 33.93 -16.09 36.15
C ASN A 381 33.95 -14.61 35.72
N ASN A 382 34.14 -14.29 34.43
CA ASN A 382 33.98 -12.94 33.89
C ASN A 382 32.70 -12.84 33.06
N LYS A 383 31.80 -11.92 33.43
CA LYS A 383 30.63 -11.59 32.62
C LYS A 383 31.02 -10.71 31.44
N LYS A 384 30.46 -10.99 30.27
CA LYS A 384 30.58 -10.17 29.07
C LYS A 384 29.20 -9.87 28.51
N THR A 385 29.07 -8.75 27.79
CA THR A 385 27.87 -8.43 27.01
C THR A 385 28.14 -8.44 25.52
N LEU A 386 27.12 -8.82 24.76
CA LEU A 386 27.19 -8.85 23.31
C LEU A 386 26.80 -7.47 22.75
N CYS A 387 27.75 -6.82 22.09
CA CYS A 387 27.56 -5.50 21.50
C CYS A 387 27.77 -5.54 19.99
N GLN A 388 26.97 -4.78 19.25
CA GLN A 388 27.24 -4.49 17.85
C GLN A 388 28.52 -3.66 17.78
N PHE A 389 29.54 -4.10 17.03
CA PHE A 389 30.85 -3.45 17.04
C PHE A 389 31.14 -2.55 15.84
N ARG A 390 30.38 -2.69 14.74
CA ARG A 390 30.50 -1.83 13.54
C ARG A 390 29.13 -1.50 12.94
N GLN A 391 29.02 -0.31 12.39
CA GLN A 391 27.88 0.15 11.59
C GLN A 391 28.39 0.66 10.24
N LEU A 392 27.75 0.21 9.16
CA LEU A 392 27.93 0.76 7.82
C LEU A 392 27.10 2.05 7.70
N LEU A 393 27.76 3.18 7.47
CA LEU A 393 27.12 4.46 7.22
C LEU A 393 26.66 4.54 5.75
N SER A 394 25.75 5.48 5.48
CA SER A 394 25.18 5.67 4.13
C SER A 394 26.22 6.07 3.07
N ASP A 395 27.39 6.53 3.49
CA ASP A 395 28.53 6.87 2.64
C ASP A 395 29.49 5.68 2.39
N GLY A 396 29.14 4.48 2.89
CA GLY A 396 29.95 3.27 2.76
C GLY A 396 31.07 3.16 3.79
N THR A 397 31.22 4.12 4.71
CA THR A 397 32.24 4.05 5.76
C THR A 397 31.79 3.18 6.93
N MET A 398 32.73 2.42 7.50
CA MET A 398 32.48 1.56 8.67
C MET A 398 32.95 2.26 9.93
N GLN A 399 32.01 2.58 10.83
CA GLN A 399 32.32 3.23 12.10
C GLN A 399 32.26 2.22 13.27
N PRO A 400 33.16 2.30 14.26
CA PRO A 400 33.01 1.59 15.52
C PRO A 400 31.68 1.98 16.16
N TYR A 401 30.87 0.97 16.45
CA TYR A 401 29.60 1.11 17.14
C TYR A 401 29.69 0.29 18.43
N ASN A 402 29.01 0.67 19.50
CA ASN A 402 29.03 -0.09 20.76
C ASN A 402 27.65 -0.02 21.40
N CYS A 403 26.70 -0.70 20.77
CA CYS A 403 25.29 -0.67 21.17
C CYS A 403 24.80 -2.11 21.40
N PRO A 404 24.03 -2.36 22.46
CA PRO A 404 23.36 -3.64 22.64
C PRO A 404 22.30 -3.87 21.56
N LEU A 405 21.74 -5.07 21.50
CA LEU A 405 20.74 -5.41 20.51
C LEU A 405 19.50 -4.53 20.67
N SER A 406 19.18 -3.74 19.65
CA SER A 406 18.10 -2.77 19.71
C SER A 406 17.09 -2.90 18.56
N ARG A 407 15.81 -2.73 18.88
CA ARG A 407 14.70 -2.81 17.93
C ARG A 407 13.55 -1.88 18.30
N ARG A 408 12.79 -1.39 17.31
CA ARG A 408 11.49 -0.76 17.56
C ARG A 408 10.49 -1.81 18.05
N MET A 409 9.73 -1.47 19.08
CA MET A 409 8.60 -2.26 19.57
C MET A 409 7.37 -2.00 18.69
N LYS A 410 6.51 -3.00 18.54
CA LYS A 410 5.21 -2.84 17.88
C LYS A 410 4.17 -2.31 18.87
N GLN A 411 3.14 -1.65 18.36
CA GLN A 411 2.06 -1.13 19.19
C GLN A 411 1.40 -2.23 20.06
N GLY A 412 1.41 -2.03 21.38
CA GLY A 412 0.84 -2.99 22.36
C GLY A 412 1.71 -4.23 22.64
N GLU A 413 2.91 -4.32 22.06
CA GLU A 413 3.85 -5.42 22.32
C GLU A 413 4.51 -5.26 23.70
N SER A 414 4.60 -6.35 24.47
CA SER A 414 5.31 -6.30 25.75
C SER A 414 6.84 -6.25 25.51
N PRO A 415 7.63 -5.65 26.42
CA PRO A 415 9.09 -5.61 26.30
C PRO A 415 9.73 -6.99 26.12
N GLU A 416 9.16 -8.00 26.80
CA GLU A 416 9.59 -9.39 26.75
C GLU A 416 9.41 -9.97 25.35
N VAL A 417 8.20 -9.83 24.78
CA VAL A 417 7.88 -10.30 23.42
C VAL A 417 8.76 -9.61 22.38
N ALA A 418 8.96 -8.29 22.52
CA ALA A 418 9.82 -7.52 21.65
C ALA A 418 11.29 -7.99 21.71
N ALA A 419 11.78 -8.35 22.90
CA ALA A 419 13.13 -8.89 23.09
C ALA A 419 13.31 -10.27 22.44
N TYR A 420 12.37 -11.20 22.64
CA TYR A 420 12.40 -12.51 21.98
C TYR A 420 12.40 -12.37 20.45
N ARG A 421 11.57 -11.48 19.91
CA ARG A 421 11.52 -11.18 18.48
C ARG A 421 12.85 -10.60 17.98
N ALA A 422 13.44 -9.66 18.71
CA ALA A 422 14.73 -9.07 18.35
C ALA A 422 15.84 -10.12 18.29
N ILE A 423 15.93 -11.01 19.29
CA ILE A 423 16.91 -12.10 19.33
C ILE A 423 16.67 -13.09 18.18
N LYS A 424 15.41 -13.50 17.95
CA LYS A 424 15.04 -14.44 16.86
C LYS A 424 15.41 -13.90 15.48
N GLU A 425 15.10 -12.62 15.22
CA GLU A 425 15.40 -12.00 13.93
C GLU A 425 16.90 -11.90 13.64
N GLU A 426 17.74 -11.72 14.67
CA GLU A 426 19.18 -11.49 14.52
C GLU A 426 19.99 -12.78 14.57
N PHE A 427 19.72 -13.64 15.56
CA PHE A 427 20.50 -14.85 15.86
C PHE A 427 19.78 -16.16 15.52
N GLY A 428 18.55 -16.11 15.02
CA GLY A 428 17.74 -17.32 14.78
C GLY A 428 18.35 -18.34 13.81
N SER A 429 19.19 -17.90 12.85
CA SER A 429 19.91 -18.83 11.96
C SER A 429 20.97 -19.66 12.68
N ILE A 430 21.58 -19.11 13.73
CA ILE A 430 22.62 -19.79 14.53
C ILE A 430 21.97 -20.71 15.56
N LEU A 431 20.91 -20.22 16.20
CA LEU A 431 20.29 -20.92 17.33
C LEU A 431 19.54 -22.18 16.89
N GLN A 432 19.10 -22.28 15.63
CA GLN A 432 18.38 -23.45 15.07
C GLN A 432 17.16 -23.90 15.91
N VAL A 433 16.54 -22.99 16.67
CA VAL A 433 15.37 -23.26 17.50
C VAL A 433 14.12 -22.60 16.90
N GLU A 434 13.01 -23.33 16.83
CA GLU A 434 11.71 -22.79 16.37
C GLU A 434 11.13 -21.76 17.37
N ASP A 435 11.26 -22.05 18.67
CA ASP A 435 10.80 -21.21 19.78
C ASP A 435 11.96 -20.67 20.64
N VAL A 436 12.21 -19.37 20.50
CA VAL A 436 13.32 -18.67 21.20
C VAL A 436 13.04 -18.49 22.70
N THR A 437 11.80 -18.65 23.16
CA THR A 437 11.46 -18.48 24.58
C THR A 437 12.08 -19.56 25.48
N GLN A 438 12.40 -20.72 24.92
CA GLN A 438 12.99 -21.85 25.65
C GLN A 438 14.47 -21.64 25.99
N ILE A 439 15.17 -20.84 25.19
CA ILE A 439 16.61 -20.61 25.29
C ILE A 439 16.97 -19.22 25.83
N VAL A 440 15.99 -18.31 25.92
CA VAL A 440 16.20 -16.94 26.41
C VAL A 440 15.65 -16.82 27.83
N GLN A 441 16.55 -16.71 28.79
CA GLN A 441 16.24 -16.46 30.19
C GLN A 441 16.45 -14.99 30.55
N MET A 442 15.38 -14.29 30.92
CA MET A 442 15.47 -12.92 31.40
C MET A 442 16.04 -12.88 32.81
N VAL A 443 16.88 -11.88 33.11
CA VAL A 443 17.43 -11.67 34.44
C VAL A 443 16.34 -11.05 35.33
N PRO A 444 15.86 -11.74 36.37
CA PRO A 444 14.80 -11.22 37.22
C PRO A 444 15.23 -9.91 37.90
N GLY A 445 14.33 -8.92 37.91
CA GLY A 445 14.57 -7.63 38.56
C GLY A 445 15.52 -6.67 37.82
N LYS A 446 16.09 -7.06 36.68
CA LYS A 446 16.92 -6.17 35.83
C LYS A 446 16.13 -5.71 34.60
N TYR A 447 15.23 -4.76 34.81
CA TYR A 447 14.52 -4.03 33.76
C TYR A 447 14.68 -2.53 33.99
N LYS A 448 15.05 -1.78 32.93
CA LYS A 448 15.16 -0.32 32.97
C LYS A 448 14.23 0.29 31.93
N ARG A 449 13.49 1.31 32.32
CA ARG A 449 12.65 2.12 31.44
C ARG A 449 13.10 3.58 31.52
N VAL A 450 13.48 4.15 30.39
CA VAL A 450 13.87 5.56 30.29
C VAL A 450 13.02 6.24 29.23
N GLU A 451 12.45 7.39 29.56
CA GLU A 451 11.72 8.22 28.61
C GLU A 451 12.48 9.51 28.37
N ASN A 452 12.75 9.81 27.10
CA ASN A 452 13.40 11.04 26.70
C ASN A 452 12.55 11.73 25.62
N GLU A 453 12.21 13.00 25.85
CA GLU A 453 11.60 13.86 24.84
C GLU A 453 12.64 14.76 24.21
N ILE A 454 12.80 14.66 22.89
CA ILE A 454 13.73 15.48 22.12
C ILE A 454 13.03 16.05 20.89
N ASN A 455 13.55 17.17 20.40
CA ASN A 455 13.17 17.64 19.07
C ASN A 455 13.79 16.70 18.04
N SER A 456 12.96 16.07 17.20
CA SER A 456 13.43 15.09 16.23
C SER A 456 14.34 15.75 15.20
N SER A 457 15.57 15.25 15.06
CA SER A 457 16.45 15.61 13.95
C SER A 457 15.92 15.06 12.62
N THR A 458 15.21 13.92 12.68
CA THR A 458 14.62 13.25 11.52
C THR A 458 13.35 13.94 11.03
N TYR A 459 12.54 14.45 11.96
CA TYR A 459 11.33 15.23 11.70
C TYR A 459 11.42 16.59 12.42
N PRO A 460 12.21 17.55 11.90
CA PRO A 460 12.36 18.86 12.53
C PRO A 460 11.00 19.45 12.89
N GLY A 461 10.88 20.05 14.07
CA GLY A 461 9.67 20.69 14.60
C GLY A 461 8.53 19.75 15.05
N LEU A 462 8.66 18.43 14.86
CA LEU A 462 7.83 17.43 15.54
C LEU A 462 8.57 16.96 16.80
N LYS A 463 7.93 17.11 17.96
CA LYS A 463 8.47 16.56 19.22
C LYS A 463 8.43 15.03 19.15
N SER A 464 9.56 14.41 19.47
CA SER A 464 9.67 12.94 19.54
C SER A 464 9.91 12.51 20.97
N ARG A 465 9.11 11.55 21.44
CA ARG A 465 9.30 10.86 22.72
C ARG A 465 9.85 9.47 22.43
N TYR A 466 11.05 9.18 22.91
CA TYR A 466 11.63 7.85 22.85
C TYR A 466 11.44 7.18 24.20
N VAL A 467 10.72 6.06 24.21
CA VAL A 467 10.59 5.21 25.40
C VAL A 467 11.54 4.03 25.20
N MET A 468 12.61 4.00 25.97
CA MET A 468 13.65 2.98 25.89
C MET A 468 13.44 1.96 27.00
N HIS A 469 13.19 0.73 26.61
CA HIS A 469 13.08 -0.44 27.46
C HIS A 469 14.40 -1.20 27.37
N THR A 470 15.04 -1.51 28.50
CA THR A 470 16.26 -2.32 28.54
C THR A 470 16.00 -3.57 29.36
N LEU A 471 16.21 -4.74 28.73
CA LEU A 471 16.16 -6.04 29.37
C LEU A 471 17.53 -6.70 29.32
N PHE A 472 17.87 -7.41 30.40
CA PHE A 472 19.07 -8.23 30.49
C PHE A 472 18.68 -9.69 30.34
N THR A 473 19.40 -10.42 29.49
CA THR A 473 19.04 -11.79 29.12
C THR A 473 20.27 -12.69 29.05
N TYR A 474 20.11 -13.95 29.46
CA TYR A 474 20.98 -15.05 29.10
C TYR A 474 20.37 -15.78 27.90
N VAL A 475 21.19 -16.09 26.90
CA VAL A 475 20.74 -16.80 25.69
C VAL A 475 21.57 -18.06 25.53
N GLU A 476 20.93 -19.21 25.68
CA GLU A 476 21.56 -20.52 25.49
C GLU A 476 21.86 -20.76 24.00
N GLY A 477 23.01 -21.36 23.70
CA GLY A 477 23.44 -21.65 22.32
C GLY A 477 24.27 -20.56 21.64
N LEU A 478 24.42 -19.36 22.22
CA LEU A 478 25.42 -18.39 21.78
C LEU A 478 26.79 -18.78 22.34
N THR A 479 27.71 -19.23 21.48
CA THR A 479 29.03 -19.72 21.91
C THR A 479 29.86 -18.60 22.55
N ALA A 480 30.44 -18.93 23.69
CA ALA A 480 31.30 -18.04 24.44
C ALA A 480 32.71 -18.04 23.81
N GLY A 481 32.98 -17.13 22.88
CA GLY A 481 34.37 -16.83 22.48
C GLY A 481 34.57 -16.27 21.08
N GLU A 482 33.67 -16.58 20.15
CA GLU A 482 33.82 -16.23 18.73
C GLU A 482 33.06 -14.94 18.38
N PRO A 483 33.61 -14.11 17.48
CA PRO A 483 32.90 -12.96 16.94
C PRO A 483 31.78 -13.40 15.97
N PHE A 484 30.76 -12.57 15.82
CA PHE A 484 29.66 -12.81 14.87
C PHE A 484 29.78 -11.84 13.70
N VAL A 485 29.71 -12.36 12.47
CA VAL A 485 29.82 -11.60 11.22
C VAL A 485 28.64 -11.81 10.30
N THR A 486 28.33 -10.83 9.46
CA THR A 486 27.20 -10.92 8.52
C THR A 486 27.42 -11.96 7.41
N GLU A 487 26.36 -12.66 6.98
CA GLU A 487 26.38 -13.66 5.88
C GLU A 487 26.86 -13.09 4.53
N VAL A 488 26.73 -11.78 4.33
CA VAL A 488 27.26 -11.07 3.15
C VAL A 488 28.73 -10.77 3.43
N SER A 489 29.63 -11.40 2.68
CA SER A 489 31.07 -11.14 2.76
C SER A 489 31.37 -9.73 2.24
N GLU A 490 31.21 -8.72 3.11
CA GLU A 490 31.61 -7.32 2.83
C GLU A 490 33.11 -7.09 3.01
N PHE A 491 33.86 -8.13 3.38
CA PHE A 491 35.32 -8.09 3.41
C PHE A 491 35.87 -8.39 2.01
N GLY A 492 35.94 -7.38 1.14
CA GLY A 492 36.84 -7.45 -0.03
C GLY A 492 38.28 -7.71 0.44
N ASP A 493 39.06 -8.48 -0.34
CA ASP A 493 40.42 -9.03 -0.11
C ASP A 493 41.32 -8.33 0.94
N CYS A 494 40.88 -8.28 2.19
CA CYS A 494 41.60 -7.65 3.30
C CYS A 494 42.28 -8.78 4.08
N SER A 495 43.54 -9.02 3.75
CA SER A 495 44.38 -10.11 4.28
C SER A 495 44.51 -10.10 5.81
N GLU A 496 44.34 -8.95 6.47
CA GLU A 496 44.46 -8.80 7.92
C GLU A 496 43.30 -9.42 8.72
N PHE A 497 42.14 -9.70 8.11
CA PHE A 497 40.95 -10.19 8.81
C PHE A 497 40.53 -11.62 8.44
N LYS A 498 41.31 -12.28 7.58
CA LYS A 498 40.96 -13.62 7.06
C LYS A 498 40.88 -14.66 8.18
N GLU A 499 41.83 -14.64 9.11
CA GLU A 499 41.84 -15.55 10.27
C GLU A 499 40.70 -15.30 11.27
N PHE A 500 40.17 -14.06 11.32
CA PHE A 500 39.03 -13.68 12.15
C PHE A 500 37.70 -14.11 11.52
N VAL A 501 37.56 -13.98 10.21
CA VAL A 501 36.35 -14.37 9.45
C VAL A 501 36.18 -15.89 9.41
N ASP A 502 37.28 -16.63 9.31
CA ASP A 502 37.26 -18.10 9.21
C ASP A 502 36.74 -18.80 10.49
N LYS A 503 36.81 -18.12 11.64
CA LYS A 503 36.34 -18.62 12.96
C LYS A 503 35.06 -17.94 13.46
N ALA A 504 34.43 -17.10 12.64
CA ALA A 504 33.28 -16.30 13.06
C ALA A 504 31.93 -16.98 12.77
N LEU A 505 30.97 -16.82 13.68
CA LEU A 505 29.60 -17.27 13.46
C LEU A 505 28.85 -16.33 12.50
N ARG A 506 28.11 -16.89 11.54
CA ARG A 506 27.39 -16.11 10.53
C ARG A 506 26.00 -15.70 11.00
N VAL A 507 25.74 -14.40 11.06
CA VAL A 507 24.45 -13.77 11.40
C VAL A 507 23.89 -12.97 10.22
N LYS A 508 22.60 -12.63 10.26
CA LYS A 508 21.94 -12.05 9.09
C LYS A 508 22.24 -10.57 8.82
N ARG A 509 22.39 -9.74 9.86
CA ARG A 509 22.25 -8.28 9.69
C ARG A 509 23.39 -7.44 10.24
N ARG A 510 23.98 -7.79 11.38
CA ARG A 510 24.99 -6.95 12.06
C ARG A 510 26.17 -7.77 12.54
N ASN A 511 27.30 -7.10 12.74
CA ASN A 511 28.51 -7.73 13.30
C ASN A 511 28.54 -7.53 14.82
N TRP A 512 28.75 -8.60 15.59
CA TRP A 512 28.69 -8.60 17.06
C TRP A 512 29.99 -9.10 17.70
N ILE A 513 30.32 -8.56 18.87
CA ILE A 513 31.48 -8.98 19.66
C ILE A 513 31.15 -8.99 21.16
N TRP A 514 31.74 -9.93 21.88
CA TRP A 514 31.67 -9.99 23.34
C TRP A 514 32.62 -8.97 23.98
N ARG A 515 32.09 -8.04 24.77
CA ARG A 515 32.87 -7.04 25.52
C ARG A 515 32.71 -7.23 27.02
N ARG A 516 33.64 -6.66 27.80
CA ARG A 516 33.58 -6.70 29.27
C ARG A 516 32.24 -6.12 29.73
N PHE A 517 31.58 -6.81 30.66
CA PHE A 517 30.35 -6.34 31.26
C PHE A 517 30.66 -5.20 32.23
N ASP A 518 30.21 -3.99 31.91
CA ASP A 518 30.26 -2.83 32.81
C ASP A 518 28.82 -2.47 33.20
N GLU A 519 28.47 -2.56 34.48
CA GLU A 519 27.11 -2.23 34.97
C GLU A 519 26.77 -0.73 34.85
N ASP A 520 27.79 0.13 34.71
CA ASP A 520 27.67 1.60 34.65
C ASP A 520 27.72 2.19 33.22
N SER A 521 27.87 1.36 32.17
CA SER A 521 27.99 1.87 30.79
C SER A 521 26.64 2.17 30.14
N MET A 522 25.81 3.02 30.76
CA MET A 522 24.56 3.52 30.15
C MET A 522 24.31 4.99 30.48
N ASN A 523 25.14 5.87 29.93
CA ASN A 523 24.76 7.26 29.66
C ASN A 523 24.57 7.42 28.15
N PHE A 524 23.32 7.31 27.70
CA PHE A 524 22.86 7.74 26.38
C PHE A 524 21.90 8.91 26.53
#